data_AF-A0A1I1WT65-F1
#
_entry.id   AF-A0A1I1WT65-F1
#
_cell.length_a   1.000
_cell.length_b   1.000
_cell.length_c   1.000
_cell.angle_alpha   90.00
_cell.angle_beta   90.00
_cell.angle_gamma   90.00
#
_symmetry.space_group_name_H-M   'P 1'
#
loop_
_entity.id
_entity.type
_entity.pdbx_description
1 polymer ?
#
loop_
_entity_poly.entity_id
_entity_poly.type
_entity_poly.pdbx_seq_one_letter_code
_entity_poly.pdbx_strand_id
1 'polypeptide(L)' 'MATYHLVDKNAIEHHNEYYEVRTTQEGDHPKSLFFTTNEENLETVASDIIADNMPGVKHWTVIPHRKDS' A
#
# COMPACT_ATOMS: atom_id res chain seq x y z
N MET A 1 -3.68 -16.64 3.08
CA MET A 1 -4.04 -15.69 2.01
C MET A 1 -4.82 -14.59 2.67
N ALA A 2 -4.19 -13.44 2.93
CA ALA A 2 -4.90 -12.31 3.50
C ALA A 2 -5.72 -11.66 2.37
N THR A 3 -7.04 -11.60 2.52
CA THR A 3 -7.89 -10.82 1.62
C THR A 3 -7.58 -9.34 1.84
N TYR A 4 -6.94 -8.70 0.87
CA TYR A 4 -6.68 -7.27 0.88
C TYR A 4 -7.55 -6.55 -0.15
N HIS A 5 -7.88 -5.30 0.15
CA HIS A 5 -8.61 -4.42 -0.76
C HIS A 5 -7.69 -3.27 -1.17
N LEU A 6 -7.30 -3.29 -2.44
CA LEU A 6 -6.70 -2.10 -3.06
C LEU A 6 -7.79 -1.03 -3.18
N VAL A 7 -7.42 0.18 -2.79
CA VAL A 7 -8.30 1.34 -2.86
C VAL A 7 -7.81 2.20 -4.02
N ASP A 8 -8.73 2.56 -4.91
CA ASP A 8 -8.41 3.47 -6.00
C ASP A 8 -8.05 4.85 -5.43
N LYS A 9 -7.14 5.57 -6.10
CA LYS A 9 -6.71 6.90 -5.63
C LYS A 9 -7.88 7.88 -5.49
N ASN A 10 -8.97 7.70 -6.24
CA ASN A 10 -10.17 8.52 -6.09
C ASN A 10 -11.06 8.09 -4.91
N ALA A 11 -10.94 6.83 -4.47
CA ALA A 11 -11.69 6.30 -3.35
C ALA A 11 -11.03 6.64 -1.99
N ILE A 12 -9.70 6.85 -1.93
CA ILE A 12 -9.01 7.25 -0.69
C ILE A 12 -9.55 8.56 -0.10
N GLU A 13 -10.15 9.43 -0.92
CA GLU A 13 -10.78 10.66 -0.44
C GLU A 13 -11.95 10.40 0.52
N HIS A 14 -12.56 9.23 0.45
CA HIS A 14 -13.65 8.81 1.34
C HIS A 14 -13.18 8.00 2.55
N HIS A 15 -11.88 7.71 2.68
CA HIS A 15 -11.31 6.99 3.81
C HIS A 15 -10.62 7.94 4.79
N ASN A 16 -10.91 7.76 6.09
CA ASN A 16 -10.27 8.52 7.17
C ASN A 16 -8.83 8.05 7.46
N GLU A 17 -8.58 6.77 7.23
CA GLU A 17 -7.27 6.14 7.36
C GLU A 17 -7.06 5.19 6.18
N TYR A 18 -5.92 5.28 5.53
CA TYR A 18 -5.46 4.35 4.51
C TYR A 18 -3.93 4.27 4.52
N TYR A 19 -3.38 3.28 3.85
CA TYR A 19 -1.95 3.07 3.73
C TYR A 19 -1.55 3.16 2.27
N GLU A 20 -0.36 3.69 2.03
CA GLU A 20 0.30 3.68 0.73
C GLU A 20 1.50 2.74 0.80
N VAL A 21 1.57 1.77 -0.10
CA VAL A 21 2.81 1.03 -0.35
C VAL A 21 3.49 1.62 -1.58
N ARG A 22 4.74 2.04 -1.40
CA ARG A 22 5.51 2.72 -2.45
C ARG A 22 6.83 1.99 -2.69
N THR A 23 7.16 1.76 -3.96
CA THR A 23 8.47 1.24 -4.36
C THR A 23 9.54 2.33 -4.27
N THR A 24 10.69 1.96 -3.73
CA THR A 24 11.85 2.85 -3.57
C THR A 24 13.08 2.34 -4.33
N GLN A 25 12.87 1.35 -5.20
CA GLN A 25 13.94 0.75 -5.99
C GLN A 25 14.51 1.77 -6.99
N GLU A 26 15.83 1.92 -6.98
CA GLU A 26 16.55 2.87 -7.82
C GLU A 26 16.52 2.40 -9.30
N GLY A 27 16.09 3.29 -10.20
CA GLY A 27 16.08 3.04 -11.65
C GLY A 27 14.72 2.70 -12.28
N ASP A 28 13.69 2.45 -11.47
CA ASP A 28 12.30 2.29 -11.95
C ASP A 28 11.44 3.46 -11.46
N HIS A 29 10.33 3.75 -12.15
CA HIS A 29 9.44 4.81 -11.71
C HIS A 29 8.77 4.39 -10.40
N PRO A 30 8.84 5.20 -9.32
CA PRO A 30 8.24 4.84 -8.05
C PRO A 30 6.75 4.59 -8.24
N LYS A 31 6.31 3.36 -7.98
CA LYS A 31 4.91 2.93 -8.06
C LYS A 31 4.31 2.97 -6.67
N SER A 32 3.18 3.65 -6.54
CA SER A 32 2.40 3.74 -5.31
C SER A 32 1.09 3.01 -5.49
N LEU A 33 0.73 2.16 -4.53
CA LEU A 33 -0.59 1.55 -4.40
C LEU A 33 -1.18 1.91 -3.05
N PHE A 34 -2.48 2.15 -3.02
CA PHE A 34 -3.20 2.51 -1.81
C PHE A 34 -4.09 1.35 -1.38
N PHE A 35 -4.18 1.12 -0.07
CA PHE A 35 -4.97 0.04 0.49
C PHE A 35 -5.41 0.38 1.91
N THR A 36 -6.45 -0.30 2.38
CA THR A 36 -6.94 -0.20 3.76
C THR A 36 -6.83 -1.54 4.44
N THR A 37 -6.29 -1.56 5.65
CA THR A 37 -6.18 -2.76 6.48
C THR A 37 -6.06 -2.34 7.95
N ASN A 38 -6.07 -3.31 8.86
CA ASN A 38 -5.77 -3.07 10.28
C ASN A 38 -4.25 -3.12 10.51
N GLU A 39 -3.76 -2.45 11.55
CA GLU A 39 -2.33 -2.43 11.91
C GLU A 39 -1.73 -3.83 12.10
N GLU A 40 -2.50 -4.77 12.66
CA GLU A 40 -2.08 -6.17 12.86
C GLU A 40 -1.77 -6.90 11.53
N ASN A 41 -2.46 -6.53 10.46
CA ASN A 41 -2.34 -7.15 9.14
C ASN A 41 -1.49 -6.33 8.17
N LEU A 42 -0.96 -5.18 8.61
CA LEU A 42 -0.32 -4.19 7.74
C LEU A 42 0.85 -4.77 6.95
N GLU A 43 1.77 -5.43 7.64
CA GLU A 43 2.99 -5.99 7.02
C GLU A 43 2.67 -7.13 6.05
N THR A 44 1.75 -8.03 6.45
CA THR A 44 1.33 -9.16 5.60
C THR A 44 0.60 -8.66 4.35
N VAL A 45 -0.36 -7.74 4.50
CA VAL A 45 -1.11 -7.20 3.37
C VAL A 45 -0.21 -6.40 2.43
N ALA A 46 0.70 -5.55 2.94
CA ALA A 46 1.64 -4.82 2.11
C ALA A 46 2.56 -5.77 1.31
N SER A 47 3.05 -6.83 1.96
CA SER A 47 3.89 -7.84 1.31
C SER A 47 3.14 -8.61 0.22
N ASP A 48 1.90 -9.02 0.49
CA ASP A 48 1.03 -9.69 -0.49
C ASP A 48 0.73 -8.77 -1.69
N ILE A 49 0.46 -7.47 -1.45
CA ILE A 49 0.23 -6.48 -2.51
C ILE A 49 1.47 -6.34 -3.40
N ILE A 50 2.66 -6.23 -2.81
CA ILE A 50 3.91 -6.13 -3.57
C ILE A 50 4.16 -7.41 -4.38
N ALA A 51 3.97 -8.58 -3.77
CA ALA A 51 4.18 -9.85 -4.44
C ALA A 51 3.26 -10.02 -5.66
N ASP A 52 2.00 -9.58 -5.56
CA ASP A 52 0.98 -9.73 -6.59
C ASP A 52 1.07 -8.65 -7.68
N ASN A 53 1.27 -7.39 -7.30
CA ASN A 53 1.16 -6.24 -8.21
C ASN A 53 2.51 -5.71 -8.72
N MET A 54 3.60 -6.06 -8.03
CA MET A 54 4.95 -5.57 -8.30
C MET A 54 5.99 -6.68 -8.11
N PRO A 55 5.83 -7.82 -8.80
CA PRO A 55 6.74 -8.95 -8.65
C PRO A 55 8.17 -8.52 -9.02
N GLY A 56 9.13 -8.84 -8.14
CA GLY A 56 10.54 -8.52 -8.32
C GLY A 56 11.02 -7.23 -7.64
N VAL A 57 10.12 -6.45 -7.03
CA VAL A 57 10.52 -5.31 -6.20
C VAL A 57 11.20 -5.80 -4.92
N LYS A 58 12.42 -5.29 -4.66
CA LYS A 58 13.19 -5.61 -3.45
C LYS A 58 13.08 -4.54 -2.36
N HIS A 59 12.78 -3.31 -2.76
CA HIS A 59 12.74 -2.15 -1.86
C HIS A 59 11.40 -1.44 -1.98
N TRP A 60 10.65 -1.46 -0.89
CA TRP A 60 9.36 -0.79 -0.74
C TRP A 60 9.21 -0.29 0.69
N THR A 61 8.31 0.68 0.87
CA THR A 61 7.95 1.23 2.18
C THR A 61 6.44 1.40 2.28
N VAL A 62 5.93 1.41 3.50
CA VAL A 62 4.51 1.66 3.80
C VAL A 62 4.38 2.99 4.51
N ILE A 63 3.50 3.84 3.99
CA ILE A 63 3.24 5.18 4.49
C ILE A 63 1.79 5.21 5.00
N PRO A 64 1.57 5.37 6.31
CA PRO A 64 0.23 5.56 6.85
C PRO A 64 -0.27 6.96 6.52
N HIS A 65 -1.48 7.05 5.97
CA HIS A 65 -2.18 8.29 5.70
C HIS A 65 -3.42 8.36 6.59
N ARG A 66 -3.39 9.24 7.57
CA ARG A 66 -4.54 9.57 8.44
C ARG A 66 -4.99 10.98 8.09
N LYS A 67 -6.28 11.16 7.83
CA LYS A 67 -6.90 12.48 7.76
C LYS A 67 -7.08 13.00 9.19
N ASP A 68 -6.00 13.45 9.80
CA ASP A 68 -6.10 14.32 10.98
C ASP A 68 -6.74 15.64 10.51
N SER A 69 -7.83 16.03 11.18
CA SER A 69 -8.77 17.09 10.77
C SER A 69 -8.17 18.49 10.64
#